data_AF-A0A933H205-F1
#
_entry.id   AF-A0A933H205-F1
#
_cell.length_a   1.000
_cell.length_b   1.000
_cell.length_c   1.000
_cell.angle_alpha   90.00
_cell.angle_beta   90.00
_cell.angle_gamma   90.00
#
_symmetry.space_group_name_H-M   'P 1'
#
loop_
_entity.id
_entity.type
_entity.pdbx_description
1 polymer ?
#
loop_
_entity_poly.entity_id
_entity_poly.type
_entity_poly.pdbx_seq_one_letter_code
_entity_poly.pdbx_strand_id
1 'polypeptide(L)'
;MRSRDTILGALQDLHEEHGYLPAAEVKRAAERLGVPLSQAYSVATFYRAFSLKPRGKRVVRVCLGTACHVRGAREVVEALERALEIKAGETTPDRAVTLEVVKCVGACAIAPVAVVGKTIFAGVSPENVSEVLR
;
A
#
# COMPACT_ATOMS: atom_id res chain seq x y z
N MET A 1 -7.35 8.83 29.76
CA MET A 1 -7.09 7.43 29.35
C MET A 1 -6.90 7.40 27.84
N ARG A 2 -5.68 7.70 27.33
CA ARG A 2 -5.38 7.65 25.89
C ARG A 2 -4.60 6.36 25.62
N SER A 3 -5.20 5.47 24.85
CA SER A 3 -4.71 4.14 24.45
C SER A 3 -3.50 4.21 23.49
N ARG A 4 -2.40 4.86 23.89
CA ARG A 4 -1.16 4.92 23.08
C ARG A 4 -0.15 3.82 23.43
N ASP A 5 -0.30 3.11 24.55
CA ASP A 5 0.61 2.04 24.98
C ASP A 5 0.27 0.68 24.35
N THR A 6 -0.12 0.66 23.07
CA THR A 6 -0.31 -0.59 22.33
C THR A 6 0.72 -0.70 21.22
N ILE A 7 1.16 -1.94 20.95
CA ILE A 7 2.09 -2.19 19.84
C ILE A 7 1.51 -1.70 18.50
N LEU A 8 0.18 -1.74 18.33
CA LEU A 8 -0.48 -1.20 17.14
C LEU A 8 -0.28 0.31 17.00
N GLY A 9 -0.48 1.08 18.07
CA GLY A 9 -0.28 2.53 18.06
C GLY A 9 1.17 2.90 17.73
N ALA A 10 2.14 2.23 18.37
CA ALA A 10 3.55 2.45 18.09
C ALA A 10 3.92 2.11 16.63
N LEU A 11 3.37 1.04 16.07
CA LEU A 11 3.58 0.71 14.65
C LEU A 11 2.87 1.69 13.70
N GLN A 12 1.73 2.27 14.08
CA GLN A 12 1.10 3.34 13.29
C GLN A 12 1.98 4.58 13.25
N ASP A 13 2.48 5.04 14.40
CA ASP A 13 3.36 6.21 14.48
C ASP A 13 4.64 6.01 13.64
N LEU A 14 5.28 4.84 13.77
CA LEU A 14 6.46 4.48 12.96
C LEU A 14 6.15 4.44 11.45
N HIS A 15 4.97 3.94 11.08
CA HIS A 15 4.56 3.89 9.67
C HIS A 15 4.27 5.27 9.10
N GLU A 16 3.70 6.18 9.89
CA GLU A 16 3.48 7.57 9.49
C GLU A 16 4.80 8.34 9.33
N GLU A 17 5.78 8.07 10.19
CA GLU A 17 7.11 8.71 10.14
C GLU A 17 7.97 8.20 8.97
N HIS A 18 8.03 6.88 8.77
CA HIS A 18 8.95 6.28 7.81
C HIS A 18 8.30 5.82 6.50
N GLY A 19 6.97 5.71 6.43
CA GLY A 19 6.24 5.14 5.28
C GLY A 19 6.35 3.61 5.15
N TYR A 20 7.11 2.97 6.04
CA TYR A 20 7.27 1.52 6.19
C TYR A 20 7.70 1.21 7.64
N LEU A 21 7.84 -0.06 7.98
CA LEU A 21 8.24 -0.53 9.31
C LEU A 21 9.63 -1.18 9.24
N PRO A 22 10.71 -0.42 9.54
CA PRO A 22 12.04 -0.99 9.65
C PRO A 22 12.09 -2.05 10.76
N ALA A 23 12.72 -3.19 10.51
CA ALA A 23 12.85 -4.27 11.50
C ALA A 23 13.50 -3.81 12.81
N ALA A 24 14.47 -2.89 12.74
CA ALA A 24 15.11 -2.29 13.90
C ALA A 24 14.14 -1.47 14.76
N GLU A 25 13.26 -0.70 14.12
CA GLU A 25 12.28 0.14 14.82
C GLU A 25 11.13 -0.69 15.39
N VAL A 26 10.68 -1.73 14.68
CA VAL A 26 9.70 -2.70 15.22
C VAL A 26 10.26 -3.39 16.47
N LYS A 27 11.54 -3.79 16.44
CA LYS A 27 12.22 -4.39 17.60
C LYS A 27 12.31 -3.41 18.77
N ARG A 28 12.72 -2.16 18.51
CA ARG A 28 12.76 -1.09 19.52
C ARG A 28 11.39 -0.82 20.14
N ALA A 29 10.34 -0.78 19.34
CA ALA A 29 8.97 -0.60 19.82
C ALA A 29 8.52 -1.78 20.71
N ALA A 30 8.83 -3.02 20.30
CA ALA A 30 8.53 -4.22 21.08
C ALA A 30 9.26 -4.22 22.44
N GLU A 31 10.56 -3.90 22.45
CA GLU A 31 11.37 -3.81 23.67
C GLU A 31 10.86 -2.71 24.62
N ARG A 32 10.54 -1.52 24.09
CA ARG A 32 10.01 -0.40 24.90
C ARG A 32 8.67 -0.69 25.55
N LEU A 33 7.83 -1.48 24.88
CA LEU A 33 6.49 -1.84 25.36
C LEU A 33 6.47 -3.19 26.10
N GLY A 34 7.61 -3.89 26.21
CA GLY A 34 7.70 -5.18 26.89
C GLY A 34 6.94 -6.32 26.19
N VAL A 35 6.69 -6.21 24.89
CA VAL A 35 5.91 -7.19 24.10
C VAL A 35 6.86 -8.15 23.39
N PRO A 36 6.53 -9.45 23.30
CA PRO A 36 7.33 -10.40 22.52
C PRO A 36 7.46 -9.95 21.06
N LEU A 37 8.67 -10.10 20.50
CA LEU A 37 8.95 -9.73 19.12
C LEU A 37 8.04 -10.46 18.12
N SER A 38 7.68 -11.72 18.42
CA SER A 38 6.72 -12.51 17.64
C SER A 38 5.34 -11.86 17.56
N GLN A 39 4.86 -11.26 18.66
CA GLN A 39 3.59 -10.55 18.70
C GLN A 39 3.66 -9.24 17.90
N ALA A 40 4.78 -8.51 17.99
CA ALA A 40 4.99 -7.31 17.19
C ALA A 40 4.98 -7.60 15.68
N TYR A 41 5.68 -8.66 15.24
CA TYR A 41 5.65 -9.09 13.84
C TYR A 41 4.29 -9.64 13.42
N SER A 42 3.58 -10.34 14.31
CA SER A 42 2.20 -10.79 14.04
C SER A 42 1.31 -9.60 13.73
N VAL A 43 1.35 -8.53 14.53
CA VAL A 43 0.57 -7.31 14.26
C VAL A 43 1.06 -6.60 12.98
N ALA A 44 2.37 -6.47 12.79
CA ALA A 44 2.94 -5.81 11.61
C ALA A 44 2.60 -6.51 10.29
N THR A 45 2.46 -7.84 10.30
CA THR A 45 2.11 -8.64 9.11
C THR A 45 0.62 -8.85 8.94
N PHE A 46 -0.16 -8.78 10.02
CA PHE A 46 -1.61 -8.93 9.98
C PHE A 46 -2.30 -7.76 9.26
N TYR A 47 -1.87 -6.53 9.55
CA TYR A 47 -2.45 -5.34 8.94
C TYR A 47 -1.78 -5.00 7.60
N ARG A 48 -2.53 -5.18 6.51
CA ARG A 48 -2.09 -4.85 5.14
C ARG A 48 -1.74 -3.38 4.90
N ALA A 49 -2.17 -2.51 5.82
CA ALA A 49 -1.79 -1.10 5.83
C ALA A 49 -0.28 -0.94 6.07
N PHE A 50 0.31 -1.78 6.92
CA PHE A 50 1.74 -1.76 7.20
C PHE A 50 2.53 -2.47 6.11
N SER A 51 3.75 -2.01 5.90
CA SER A 51 4.72 -2.67 5.03
C SER A 51 6.05 -2.76 5.76
N LEU A 52 6.62 -3.96 5.81
CA LEU A 52 7.97 -4.20 6.32
C LEU A 52 9.05 -3.82 5.29
N LYS A 53 8.67 -3.69 4.03
CA LYS A 53 9.56 -3.27 2.94
C LYS A 53 9.47 -1.77 2.73
N PRO A 54 10.58 -1.09 2.39
CA PRO A 54 10.55 0.32 2.02
C PRO A 54 9.60 0.52 0.84
N ARG A 55 8.63 1.41 1.03
CA ARG A 55 7.72 1.85 -0.02
C ARG A 55 8.28 3.10 -0.69
N GLY A 56 7.93 3.29 -1.95
CA GLY A 56 8.19 4.51 -2.68
C GLY A 56 7.34 5.67 -2.14
N LYS A 57 7.73 6.89 -2.48
CA LYS A 57 7.02 8.11 -2.05
C LYS A 57 5.54 8.11 -2.43
N ARG A 58 5.18 7.52 -3.58
CA ARG A 58 3.80 7.40 -4.07
C ARG A 58 3.40 5.93 -4.14
N VAL A 59 2.34 5.55 -3.45
CA VAL A 59 1.79 4.20 -3.52
C VAL A 59 0.57 4.22 -4.44
N VAL A 60 0.67 3.53 -5.57
CA VAL A 60 -0.41 3.36 -6.56
C VAL A 60 -1.09 2.02 -6.29
N ARG A 61 -2.37 2.06 -5.93
CA ARG A 61 -3.20 0.90 -5.60
C ARG A 61 -4.27 0.72 -6.65
N VAL A 62 -4.21 -0.37 -7.42
CA VAL A 62 -5.25 -0.68 -8.43
C VAL A 62 -6.25 -1.66 -7.85
N CYS A 63 -7.54 -1.36 -7.98
CA CYS A 63 -8.61 -2.25 -7.57
C CYS A 63 -8.77 -3.39 -8.58
N LEU A 64 -8.56 -4.63 -8.12
CA LEU A 64 -8.79 -5.85 -8.89
C LEU A 64 -9.95 -6.67 -8.32
N GLY A 65 -10.94 -5.99 -7.73
CA GLY A 65 -12.18 -6.61 -7.30
C GLY A 65 -13.03 -7.03 -8.49
N THR A 66 -14.02 -7.90 -8.28
CA THR A 66 -14.82 -8.50 -9.37
C THR A 66 -15.36 -7.46 -10.36
N ALA A 67 -15.92 -6.34 -9.87
CA ALA A 67 -16.44 -5.28 -10.73
C ALA A 67 -15.36 -4.56 -11.55
N CYS A 68 -14.18 -4.33 -10.97
CA CYS A 68 -13.06 -3.71 -11.68
C CYS A 68 -12.38 -4.70 -12.63
N HIS A 69 -12.28 -5.97 -12.25
CA HIS A 69 -11.70 -7.03 -13.05
C HIS A 69 -12.48 -7.25 -14.35
N VAL A 70 -13.81 -7.35 -14.28
CA VAL A 70 -14.68 -7.50 -15.47
C VAL A 70 -14.64 -6.25 -16.38
N ARG A 71 -14.31 -5.08 -15.82
CA ARG A 71 -14.19 -3.82 -16.56
C ARG A 71 -12.78 -3.54 -17.09
N GLY A 72 -11.89 -4.52 -17.06
CA GLY A 72 -10.56 -4.39 -17.65
C GLY A 72 -9.49 -3.79 -16.74
N ALA A 73 -9.64 -3.91 -15.41
CA ALA A 73 -8.60 -3.45 -14.47
C ALA A 73 -7.29 -4.23 -14.57
N ARG A 74 -7.29 -5.42 -15.19
CA ARG A 74 -6.06 -6.19 -15.40
C ARG A 74 -5.17 -5.52 -16.44
N GLU A 75 -5.77 -5.03 -17.51
CA GLU A 75 -5.12 -4.30 -18.59
C GLU A 75 -4.53 -2.99 -18.07
N VAL A 76 -5.20 -2.34 -17.11
CA VAL A 76 -4.67 -1.17 -16.39
C VAL A 76 -3.42 -1.53 -15.58
N VAL A 77 -3.45 -2.64 -14.83
CA VAL A 77 -2.27 -3.11 -14.08
C VAL A 77 -1.13 -3.40 -15.05
N GLU A 78 -1.37 -4.13 -16.13
CA GLU A 78 -0.34 -4.46 -17.11
C GLU A 78 0.22 -3.22 -17.82
N ALA A 79 -0.60 -2.20 -18.07
CA ALA A 79 -0.14 -0.92 -18.59
C ALA A 79 0.76 -0.17 -17.60
N LEU A 80 0.41 -0.19 -16.31
CA LEU A 80 1.25 0.39 -15.24
C LEU A 80 2.56 -0.39 -15.05
N GLU A 81 2.52 -1.72 -15.12
CA GLU A 81 3.73 -2.57 -15.06
C GLU A 81 4.70 -2.23 -16.20
N ARG A 82 4.18 -2.05 -17.42
CA ARG A 82 4.99 -1.65 -18.59
C ARG A 82 5.53 -0.22 -18.46
N ALA A 83 4.71 0.72 -17.97
CA ALA A 83 5.11 2.12 -17.87
C ALA A 83 6.16 2.37 -16.77
N LEU A 84 6.10 1.60 -15.69
CA LEU A 84 7.01 1.72 -14.53
C LEU A 84 8.14 0.70 -14.55
N GLU A 85 8.14 -0.25 -15.50
CA GLU A 85 9.09 -1.36 -15.62
C GLU A 85 9.22 -2.20 -14.32
N ILE A 86 8.11 -2.36 -13.59
CA ILE A 86 8.03 -3.14 -12.34
C ILE A 86 6.81 -4.07 -12.34
N LYS A 87 6.81 -5.08 -11.47
CA LYS A 87 5.63 -5.93 -11.25
C LYS A 87 4.70 -5.38 -10.17
N ALA A 88 3.44 -5.80 -10.20
CA ALA A 88 2.50 -5.59 -9.10
C ALA A 88 3.06 -6.14 -7.78
N GLY A 89 3.20 -5.28 -6.78
CA GLY A 89 3.81 -5.56 -5.49
C GLY A 89 5.25 -5.05 -5.34
N GLU A 90 5.83 -4.51 -6.40
CA GLU A 90 7.20 -3.97 -6.41
C GLU A 90 7.23 -2.45 -6.34
N THR A 91 8.44 -1.94 -6.09
CA THR A 91 8.74 -0.51 -6.02
C THR A 91 9.78 -0.19 -7.07
N THR A 92 9.61 0.93 -7.78
CA THR A 92 10.56 1.42 -8.78
C THR A 92 11.98 1.56 -8.19
N PRO A 93 13.05 1.34 -8.97
CA PRO A 93 14.43 1.50 -8.51
C PRO A 93 14.71 2.86 -7.84
N ASP A 94 14.09 3.92 -8.36
CA ASP A 94 14.20 5.29 -7.84
C ASP A 94 13.45 5.55 -6.53
N ARG A 95 12.76 4.53 -5.99
CA ARG A 95 11.88 4.61 -4.81
C ARG A 95 10.83 5.73 -4.92
N ALA A 96 10.45 6.10 -6.14
CA ALA A 96 9.43 7.11 -6.39
C ALA A 96 8.02 6.50 -6.27
N VAL A 97 7.80 5.33 -6.86
CA VAL A 97 6.48 4.71 -6.98
C VAL A 97 6.49 3.25 -6.52
N THR A 98 5.48 2.87 -5.74
CA THR A 98 5.16 1.46 -5.44
C THR A 98 3.85 1.09 -6.11
N LEU A 99 3.83 0.01 -6.88
CA LEU A 99 2.62 -0.53 -7.48
C LEU A 99 2.05 -1.63 -6.57
N GLU A 100 0.83 -1.46 -6.07
CA GLU A 100 0.12 -2.43 -5.25
C GLU A 100 -1.24 -2.78 -5.89
N VAL A 101 -1.69 -4.01 -5.69
CA VAL A 101 -3.03 -4.44 -6.12
C VAL A 101 -3.91 -4.69 -4.90
N VAL A 102 -5.10 -4.08 -4.91
CA VAL A 102 -6.09 -4.20 -3.83
C VAL A 102 -7.30 -4.97 -4.29
N LYS A 103 -7.85 -5.80 -3.41
CA LYS A 103 -9.01 -6.63 -3.75
C LYS A 103 -10.29 -5.82 -3.92
N CYS A 104 -10.51 -4.79 -3.10
CA CYS A 104 -11.68 -3.94 -3.23
C CYS A 104 -11.40 -2.59 -2.58
N VAL A 105 -11.82 -1.52 -3.26
CA VAL A 105 -11.84 -0.15 -2.71
C VAL A 105 -13.25 0.23 -2.24
N GLY A 106 -14.28 -0.51 -2.67
CA GLY A 106 -15.68 -0.21 -2.33
C GLY A 106 -16.35 0.81 -3.27
N ALA A 107 -15.65 1.28 -4.30
CA ALA A 107 -16.14 2.28 -5.25
C ALA A 107 -16.57 1.66 -6.60
N CYS A 108 -17.36 0.58 -6.56
CA CYS A 108 -17.73 -0.18 -7.76
C CYS A 108 -18.50 0.63 -8.82
N ALA A 109 -19.22 1.68 -8.42
CA ALA A 109 -19.97 2.55 -9.33
C ALA A 109 -19.08 3.28 -10.36
N ILE A 110 -17.82 3.55 -9.99
CA ILE A 110 -16.85 4.29 -10.80
C ILE A 110 -15.68 3.42 -11.27
N ALA A 111 -15.89 2.09 -11.30
CA ALA A 111 -14.89 1.13 -11.76
C ALA A 111 -14.56 1.30 -13.26
N PRO A 112 -13.29 1.07 -13.68
CA PRO A 112 -12.12 0.68 -12.88
C PRO A 112 -11.56 1.80 -11.98
N VAL A 113 -11.08 1.44 -10.79
CA VAL A 113 -10.60 2.40 -9.77
C VAL A 113 -9.12 2.18 -9.47
N ALA A 114 -8.36 3.28 -9.43
CA ALA A 114 -7.02 3.32 -8.86
C ALA A 114 -6.94 4.35 -7.73
N VAL A 115 -6.04 4.16 -6.78
CA VAL A 115 -5.83 5.07 -5.65
C VAL A 115 -4.34 5.39 -5.57
N VAL A 116 -3.98 6.67 -5.63
CA VAL A 116 -2.59 7.11 -5.49
C VAL A 116 -2.45 7.89 -4.19
N GLY A 117 -1.79 7.29 -3.20
CA GLY A 117 -1.75 7.83 -1.84
C GLY A 117 -3.15 7.92 -1.22
N LYS A 118 -3.72 9.13 -1.19
CA LYS A 118 -5.08 9.42 -0.68
C LYS A 118 -6.07 9.82 -1.79
N THR A 119 -5.62 9.97 -3.02
CA THR A 119 -6.44 10.43 -4.15
C THR A 119 -7.04 9.24 -4.90
N ILE A 120 -8.34 9.29 -5.19
CA ILE A 120 -9.06 8.25 -5.92
C ILE A 120 -9.21 8.68 -7.38
N PHE A 121 -8.86 7.79 -8.30
CA PHE A 121 -9.02 7.94 -9.74
C PHE A 121 -10.12 6.99 -10.22
N ALA A 122 -11.12 7.56 -10.89
CA ALA A 122 -12.27 6.89 -11.45
C ALA A 122 -12.08 6.60 -12.94
N GLY A 123 -12.66 5.50 -13.45
CA GLY A 123 -12.67 5.21 -14.89
C GLY A 123 -11.28 5.04 -15.49
N VAL A 124 -10.35 4.44 -14.73
CA VAL A 124 -8.98 4.26 -15.19
C VAL A 124 -8.94 3.25 -16.33
N SER A 125 -8.25 3.58 -17.41
CA SER A 125 -8.04 2.79 -18.61
C SER A 125 -6.55 2.72 -18.95
N PRO A 126 -6.10 1.75 -19.75
CA PRO A 126 -4.72 1.67 -20.23
C PRO A 126 -4.23 2.92 -20.99
N GLU A 127 -5.14 3.78 -21.43
CA GLU A 127 -4.83 5.02 -22.16
C GLU A 127 -4.56 6.18 -21.20
N ASN A 128 -5.23 6.21 -20.04
CA ASN A 128 -5.13 7.29 -19.05
C ASN A 128 -4.25 6.96 -17.83
N VAL A 129 -3.58 5.79 -17.80
CA VAL A 129 -2.63 5.43 -16.72
C VAL A 129 -1.53 6.46 -16.51
N SER A 130 -1.15 7.22 -17.54
CA SER A 130 -0.18 8.31 -17.43
C SER A 130 -0.68 9.47 -16.55
N GLU A 131 -1.99 9.71 -16.48
CA GLU A 131 -2.60 10.70 -15.58
C GLU A 131 -2.55 10.24 -14.12
N VAL A 132 -2.63 8.93 -13.89
CA VAL A 132 -2.49 8.33 -12.55
C VAL A 132 -1.04 8.47 -12.03
N LEU A 133 -0.06 8.53 -12.93
CA LEU A 133 1.36 8.66 -12.60
C LEU A 133 1.85 10.11 -12.46
N ARG A 134 1.09 11.11 -12.93
CA ARG A 134 1.41 12.55 -12.77
C ARG A 134 1.26 13.00 -11.31
#